data_AF-A0A1G7P5U8-F1
#
_entry.id   AF-A0A1G7P5U8-F1
#
_cell.length_a   1.000
_cell.length_b   1.000
_cell.length_c   1.000
_cell.angle_alpha   90.00
_cell.angle_beta   90.00
_cell.angle_gamma   90.00
#
_symmetry.space_group_name_H-M   'P 1'
#
loop_
_entity.id
_entity.type
_entity.pdbx_description
1 polymer ?
#
loop_
_entity_poly.entity_id
_entity_poly.type
_entity_poly.pdbx_seq_one_letter_code
_entity_poly.pdbx_strand_id
1 'polypeptide(L)'
;MDSSYFQKFYEFELEQRNVATSMVNTPLVAFTGLASGTSIIVVDYQYAKSWGCYLFCAFIAITVAALLVGIYYMGRSLIVESYQKLPNLKALKEHSDRLREYWSKQNLPDDEASKKASVDFQEYMNDQFATAASWNSRINVGRGARLHRALISAAIAAAALVPSAGLYVYNKASATDKAYNVKVLDGQPTNSIQIFAEPNMSQKSSGQNGPTQNSSPNQPSPQPSAPIAKPVGPANEFFKSTTIPDRLVKKDK
;
A
#
# COMPACT_ATOMS: atom_id res chain seq x y z
N MET A 1 10.54 10.42 32.72
CA MET A 1 10.77 9.63 31.49
C MET A 1 11.87 10.32 30.71
N ASP A 2 12.89 9.58 30.28
CA ASP A 2 13.99 10.17 29.52
C ASP A 2 13.50 10.56 28.12
N SER A 3 13.83 11.77 27.68
CA SER A 3 13.46 12.29 26.34
C SER A 3 13.96 11.39 25.21
N SER A 4 15.03 10.63 25.44
CA SER A 4 15.55 9.60 24.53
C SER A 4 14.57 8.46 24.26
N TYR A 5 13.63 8.19 25.16
CA TYR A 5 12.62 7.14 24.99
C TYR A 5 11.64 7.48 23.87
N PHE A 6 11.08 8.70 23.88
CA PHE A 6 10.10 9.13 22.87
C PHE A 6 10.73 9.21 21.47
N GLN A 7 11.97 9.69 21.39
CA GLN A 7 12.72 9.69 20.14
C GLN A 7 12.93 8.27 19.60
N LYS A 8 13.44 7.34 20.44
CA LYS A 8 13.66 5.94 20.03
C LYS A 8 12.37 5.28 19.57
N PHE A 9 11.26 5.51 20.27
CA PHE A 9 9.98 4.93 19.90
C PHE A 9 9.45 5.49 18.57
N TYR A 10 9.62 6.80 18.34
CA TYR A 10 9.31 7.41 17.04
C TYR A 10 10.18 6.84 15.90
N GLU A 11 11.49 6.72 16.12
CA GLU A 11 12.43 6.12 15.15
C GLU A 11 12.05 4.68 14.82
N PHE A 12 11.71 3.88 15.84
CA PHE A 12 11.23 2.52 15.69
C PHE A 12 9.95 2.43 14.83
N GLU A 13 8.98 3.32 15.04
CA GLU A 13 7.76 3.35 14.22
C GLU A 13 8.02 3.76 12.76
N LEU A 14 9.04 4.58 12.51
CA LEU A 14 9.51 4.87 11.15
C LEU A 14 10.23 3.68 10.51
N GLU A 15 10.99 2.92 11.29
CA GLU A 15 11.66 1.71 10.81
C GLU A 15 10.67 0.60 10.46
N GLN A 16 9.64 0.42 11.29
CA GLN A 16 8.54 -0.52 11.03
C GLN A 16 7.85 -0.29 9.69
N ARG A 17 7.81 0.95 9.20
CA ARG A 17 7.28 1.26 7.86
C ARG A 17 8.02 0.50 6.76
N ASN A 18 9.35 0.43 6.85
CA ASN A 18 10.18 -0.24 5.86
C ASN A 18 9.96 -1.76 5.94
N VAL A 19 9.85 -2.30 7.17
CA VAL A 19 9.50 -3.70 7.42
C VAL A 19 8.11 -4.05 6.85
N ALA A 20 7.10 -3.21 7.09
CA ALA A 20 5.75 -3.42 6.55
C ALA A 20 5.73 -3.37 5.01
N THR A 21 6.71 -2.69 4.39
CA THR A 21 6.86 -2.66 2.93
C THR A 21 7.50 -3.92 2.38
N SER A 22 8.53 -4.45 3.04
CA SER A 22 9.13 -5.72 2.63
C SER A 22 8.20 -6.92 2.85
N MET A 23 7.31 -6.86 3.85
CA MET A 23 6.31 -7.89 4.13
C MET A 23 5.31 -8.14 2.98
N VAL A 24 5.16 -7.21 2.03
CA VAL A 24 4.28 -7.38 0.85
C VAL A 24 4.78 -8.49 -0.07
N ASN A 25 6.10 -8.76 -0.08
CA ASN A 25 6.70 -9.73 -0.98
C ASN A 25 6.21 -11.16 -0.70
N THR A 26 6.05 -11.52 0.58
CA THR A 26 5.60 -12.86 0.97
C THR A 26 4.22 -13.25 0.42
N PRO A 27 3.13 -12.47 0.66
CA PRO A 27 1.83 -12.79 0.09
C PRO A 27 1.85 -12.71 -1.45
N LEU A 28 2.61 -11.78 -2.05
CA LEU A 28 2.73 -11.68 -3.51
C LEU A 28 3.26 -12.99 -4.14
N VAL A 29 4.32 -13.56 -3.57
CA VAL A 29 4.88 -14.85 -4.03
C VAL A 29 3.86 -15.97 -3.84
N ALA A 30 3.19 -16.04 -2.69
CA ALA A 30 2.17 -17.04 -2.42
C ALA A 30 1.01 -16.99 -3.43
N PHE A 31 0.46 -15.79 -3.69
CA PHE A 31 -0.61 -15.61 -4.68
C PHE A 31 -0.18 -15.99 -6.09
N THR A 32 1.04 -15.65 -6.48
CA THR A 32 1.57 -15.99 -7.82
C THR A 32 1.67 -17.50 -7.99
N GLY A 33 2.21 -18.21 -7.00
CA GLY A 33 2.30 -19.67 -7.03
C GLY A 33 0.94 -20.35 -7.07
N LEU A 34 0.00 -19.92 -6.20
CA LEU A 34 -1.35 -20.47 -6.15
C LEU A 34 -2.15 -20.19 -7.42
N ALA A 35 -2.08 -18.98 -7.97
CA ALA A 35 -2.75 -18.62 -9.22
C ALA A 35 -2.23 -19.46 -10.39
N SER A 36 -0.90 -19.64 -10.47
CA SER A 36 -0.27 -20.46 -11.51
C SER A 36 -0.71 -21.92 -11.42
N GLY A 37 -0.65 -22.52 -10.22
CA GLY A 37 -1.09 -23.90 -9.99
C GLY A 37 -2.58 -24.10 -10.30
N THR A 38 -3.42 -23.15 -9.88
CA THR A 38 -4.86 -23.16 -10.20
C THR A 38 -5.09 -23.09 -11.70
N SER A 39 -4.39 -22.21 -12.42
CA SER A 39 -4.53 -22.06 -13.87
C SER A 39 -4.21 -23.34 -14.63
N ILE A 40 -3.12 -24.03 -14.26
CA ILE A 40 -2.72 -25.29 -14.90
C ILE A 40 -3.81 -26.35 -14.73
N ILE A 41 -4.28 -26.54 -13.49
CA ILE A 41 -5.27 -27.57 -13.17
C ILE A 41 -6.60 -27.28 -13.88
N VAL A 42 -7.05 -26.02 -13.90
CA VAL A 42 -8.33 -25.63 -14.53
C VAL A 42 -8.31 -25.84 -16.04
N VAL A 43 -7.20 -25.53 -16.71
CA VAL A 43 -7.10 -25.67 -18.17
C VAL A 43 -7.02 -27.14 -18.59
N ASP A 44 -6.33 -27.98 -17.82
CA ASP A 44 -6.07 -29.38 -18.18
C ASP A 44 -7.18 -30.34 -17.70
N TYR A 45 -8.06 -29.92 -16.79
CA TYR A 45 -9.10 -30.81 -16.23
C TYR A 45 -10.12 -31.26 -17.31
N GLN A 46 -10.37 -32.56 -17.39
CA GLN A 46 -11.38 -33.11 -18.29
C GLN A 46 -12.79 -32.98 -17.69
N TYR A 47 -13.50 -31.93 -18.11
CA TYR A 47 -14.85 -31.64 -17.65
C TYR A 47 -15.87 -32.68 -18.14
N ALA A 48 -16.54 -33.35 -17.21
CA ALA A 48 -17.62 -34.29 -17.48
C ALA A 48 -18.83 -34.01 -16.58
N LYS A 49 -20.01 -34.52 -16.94
CA LYS A 49 -21.22 -34.42 -16.09
C LYS A 49 -21.19 -35.46 -14.97
N SER A 50 -20.21 -35.37 -14.09
CA SER A 50 -20.03 -36.24 -12.93
C SER A 50 -20.03 -35.45 -11.64
N TRP A 51 -20.40 -36.09 -10.53
CA TRP A 51 -20.38 -35.47 -9.20
C TRP A 51 -18.99 -34.90 -8.84
N GLY A 52 -17.92 -35.63 -9.17
CA GLY A 52 -16.55 -35.19 -8.94
C GLY A 52 -16.18 -33.90 -9.67
N CYS A 53 -16.72 -33.69 -10.88
CA CYS A 53 -16.53 -32.45 -11.64
C CYS A 53 -17.19 -31.25 -10.94
N TYR A 54 -18.42 -31.41 -10.44
CA TYR A 54 -19.09 -30.34 -9.68
C TYR A 54 -18.33 -29.99 -8.39
N LEU A 55 -17.83 -31.00 -7.68
CA LEU A 55 -17.05 -30.80 -6.46
C LEU A 55 -15.70 -30.11 -6.76
N PHE A 56 -15.04 -30.50 -7.84
CA PHE A 56 -13.83 -29.83 -8.34
C PHE A 56 -14.10 -28.35 -8.65
N CYS A 57 -15.15 -28.04 -9.42
CA CYS A 57 -15.53 -26.67 -9.74
C CYS A 57 -15.83 -25.84 -8.49
N ALA A 58 -16.49 -26.43 -7.48
CA ALA A 58 -16.78 -25.75 -6.22
C ALA A 58 -15.50 -25.36 -5.46
N PHE A 59 -14.53 -26.27 -5.33
CA PHE A 59 -13.26 -25.96 -4.67
C PHE A 59 -12.41 -24.96 -5.46
N ILE A 60 -12.41 -25.04 -6.79
CA ILE A 60 -11.76 -24.04 -7.64
C ILE A 60 -12.41 -22.66 -7.46
N ALA A 61 -13.75 -22.59 -7.41
CA ALA A 61 -14.45 -21.33 -7.17
C ALA A 61 -14.09 -20.72 -5.81
N ILE A 62 -13.99 -21.54 -4.75
CA ILE A 62 -13.51 -21.10 -3.43
C ILE A 62 -12.08 -20.59 -3.51
N THR A 63 -11.20 -21.31 -4.21
CA THR A 63 -9.80 -20.93 -4.40
C THR A 63 -9.69 -19.56 -5.07
N VAL A 64 -10.39 -19.37 -6.20
CA VAL A 64 -10.39 -18.10 -6.95
C VAL A 64 -10.97 -16.97 -6.10
N ALA A 65 -12.09 -17.19 -5.41
CA ALA A 65 -12.69 -16.18 -4.53
C ALA A 65 -11.73 -15.77 -3.41
N ALA A 66 -11.05 -16.73 -2.77
CA ALA A 66 -10.07 -16.46 -1.72
C ALA A 66 -8.86 -15.68 -2.27
N LEU A 67 -8.35 -16.03 -3.46
CA LEU A 67 -7.28 -15.27 -4.12
C LEU A 67 -7.69 -13.82 -4.40
N LEU A 68 -8.91 -13.58 -4.91
CA LEU A 68 -9.42 -12.23 -5.18
C LEU A 68 -9.54 -11.40 -3.89
N VAL A 69 -10.08 -11.99 -2.82
CA VAL A 69 -10.15 -11.33 -1.49
C VAL A 69 -8.74 -11.00 -0.98
N GLY A 70 -7.79 -11.89 -1.19
CA GLY A 70 -6.40 -11.68 -0.82
C GLY A 70 -5.72 -10.54 -1.57
N ILE A 71 -5.89 -10.51 -2.89
CA ILE A 71 -5.41 -9.42 -3.75
C ILE A 71 -6.02 -8.09 -3.32
N TYR A 72 -7.32 -8.07 -3.00
CA TYR A 72 -7.99 -6.86 -2.48
C TYR A 72 -7.35 -6.35 -1.19
N TYR A 73 -7.15 -7.21 -0.18
CA TYR A 73 -6.52 -6.81 1.08
C TYR A 73 -5.05 -6.39 0.90
N MET A 74 -4.31 -7.11 0.05
CA MET A 74 -2.94 -6.76 -0.30
C MET A 74 -2.88 -5.39 -0.98
N GLY A 75 -3.68 -5.14 -2.01
CA GLY A 75 -3.78 -3.84 -2.67
C GLY A 75 -4.20 -2.73 -1.71
N ARG A 76 -5.18 -2.99 -0.83
CA ARG A 76 -5.63 -2.03 0.18
C ARG A 76 -4.55 -1.71 1.22
N SER A 77 -3.59 -2.62 1.46
CA SER A 77 -2.43 -2.38 2.32
C SER A 77 -1.39 -1.45 1.69
N LEU A 78 -1.40 -1.32 0.36
CA LEU A 78 -0.49 -0.46 -0.41
C LEU A 78 -1.03 0.96 -0.61
N ILE A 79 -2.34 1.18 -0.41
CA ILE A 79 -2.92 2.52 -0.48
C ILE A 79 -2.25 3.40 0.57
N VAL A 80 -1.62 4.48 0.09
CA VAL A 80 -0.73 5.35 0.86
C VAL A 80 -1.51 6.09 1.94
N GLU A 81 -1.33 5.65 3.17
CA GLU A 81 -1.72 6.40 4.36
C GLU A 81 -0.58 7.36 4.72
N SER A 82 -0.93 8.57 5.15
CA SER A 82 0.05 9.62 5.44
C SER A 82 0.68 9.36 6.80
N TYR A 83 2.01 9.35 6.86
CA TYR A 83 2.76 9.28 8.10
C TYR A 83 3.00 10.68 8.64
N GLN A 84 3.18 10.80 9.96
CA GLN A 84 3.61 12.03 10.59
C GLN A 84 5.12 12.03 10.79
N LYS A 85 5.74 13.17 10.45
CA LYS A 85 7.13 13.48 10.79
C LYS A 85 7.17 14.74 11.65
N LEU A 86 8.28 14.90 12.36
CA LEU A 86 8.55 16.13 13.10
C LEU A 86 8.55 17.36 12.19
N PRO A 87 8.27 18.55 12.75
CA PRO A 87 8.39 19.81 12.03
C PRO A 87 9.82 20.02 11.51
N ASN A 88 9.94 20.78 10.43
CA ASN A 88 11.26 21.18 9.91
C ASN A 88 12.14 21.81 11.00
N LEU A 89 13.44 21.47 10.98
CA LEU A 89 14.47 21.99 11.90
C LEU A 89 14.48 23.53 11.98
N LYS A 90 14.22 24.23 10.87
CA LYS A 90 14.11 25.70 10.89
C LYS A 90 12.99 26.16 11.82
N ALA A 91 11.81 25.55 11.72
CA ALA A 91 10.65 25.90 12.55
C ALA A 91 10.87 25.51 14.02
N LEU A 92 11.56 24.40 14.28
CA LEU A 92 11.95 23.99 15.63
C LEU A 92 12.93 24.97 16.26
N LYS A 93 13.95 25.42 15.50
CA LYS A 93 14.89 26.44 15.95
C LYS A 93 14.17 27.75 16.29
N GLU A 94 13.32 28.23 15.38
CA GLU A 94 12.53 29.44 15.61
C GLU A 94 11.63 29.32 16.84
N HIS A 95 11.06 28.14 17.10
CA HIS A 95 10.27 27.92 18.31
C HIS A 95 11.11 27.98 19.59
N SER A 96 12.30 27.36 19.58
CA SER A 96 13.25 27.44 20.69
C SER A 96 13.68 28.89 20.97
N ASP A 97 13.99 29.65 19.92
CA ASP A 97 14.35 31.07 20.02
C ASP A 97 13.19 31.90 20.62
N ARG A 98 11.95 31.65 20.17
CA ARG A 98 10.74 32.29 20.73
C ARG A 98 10.50 31.94 22.20
N LEU A 99 10.76 30.69 22.61
CA LEU A 99 10.64 30.28 24.02
C LEU A 99 11.67 30.98 24.89
N ARG A 100 12.92 31.11 24.42
CA ARG A 100 13.96 31.86 25.13
C ARG A 100 13.56 33.32 25.29
N GLU A 101 13.14 33.96 24.20
CA GLU A 101 12.67 35.35 24.23
C GLU A 101 11.49 35.55 25.19
N TYR A 102 10.53 34.61 25.20
CA TYR A 102 9.40 34.62 26.12
C TYR A 102 9.84 34.62 27.58
N TRP A 103 10.75 33.72 27.97
CA TRP A 103 11.21 33.63 29.36
C TRP A 103 12.11 34.79 29.78
N SER A 104 12.93 35.32 28.86
CA SER A 104 13.74 36.52 29.14
C SER A 104 12.86 37.76 29.41
N LYS A 105 11.65 37.84 28.83
CA LYS A 105 10.69 38.94 29.09
C LYS A 105 9.97 38.84 30.44
N GLN A 106 10.15 37.75 31.19
CA GLN A 106 9.48 37.51 32.49
C GLN A 106 10.29 37.99 33.71
N ASN A 107 11.29 38.86 33.51
CA ASN A 107 12.20 39.36 34.56
C ASN A 107 12.97 38.26 35.32
N LEU A 108 13.18 37.11 34.68
CA LEU A 108 14.03 36.05 35.23
C LEU A 108 15.50 36.31 34.90
N PRO A 109 16.45 35.86 35.75
CA PRO A 109 17.87 35.80 35.39
C PRO A 109 18.08 34.98 34.10
N ASP A 110 19.05 35.35 33.27
CA ASP A 110 19.26 34.73 31.94
C ASP A 110 19.49 33.21 32.02
N ASP A 111 20.19 32.76 33.06
CA ASP A 111 20.42 31.33 33.33
C ASP A 111 19.11 30.57 33.62
N GLU A 112 18.22 31.18 34.43
CA GLU A 112 16.94 30.57 34.78
C GLU A 112 15.97 30.61 33.60
N ALA A 113 15.94 31.71 32.84
CA ALA A 113 15.16 31.86 31.63
C ALA A 113 15.56 30.81 30.57
N SER A 114 16.87 30.63 30.35
CA SER A 114 17.41 29.64 29.42
C SER A 114 17.08 28.21 29.85
N LYS A 115 17.15 27.91 31.15
CA LYS A 115 16.76 26.61 31.70
C LYS A 115 15.27 26.32 31.49
N LYS A 116 14.39 27.27 31.81
CA LYS A 116 12.93 27.12 31.61
C LYS A 116 12.57 26.97 30.13
N ALA A 117 13.18 27.77 29.24
CA ALA A 117 13.01 27.63 27.80
C ALA A 117 13.42 26.23 27.29
N SER A 118 14.53 25.69 27.79
CA SER A 118 15.01 24.36 27.43
C SER A 118 14.07 23.25 27.91
N VAL A 119 13.56 23.35 29.15
CA VAL A 119 12.58 22.41 29.71
C VAL A 119 11.29 22.44 28.89
N ASP A 120 10.77 23.64 28.60
CA ASP A 120 9.56 23.82 27.80
C ASP A 120 9.71 23.27 26.38
N PHE A 121 10.86 23.51 25.75
CA PHE A 121 11.15 22.99 24.43
C PHE A 121 11.25 21.46 24.44
N GLN A 122 11.86 20.88 25.48
CA GLN A 122 11.97 19.44 25.63
C GLN A 122 10.60 18.77 25.87
N GLU A 123 9.76 19.39 26.68
CA GLU A 123 8.37 18.93 26.90
C GLU A 123 7.58 18.96 25.59
N TYR A 124 7.65 20.06 24.86
CA TYR A 124 7.06 20.18 23.53
C TYR A 124 7.59 19.09 22.57
N MET A 125 8.91 18.86 22.52
CA MET A 125 9.49 17.82 21.66
C MET A 125 8.97 16.42 22.03
N ASN A 126 8.89 16.11 23.33
CA ASN A 126 8.34 14.83 23.79
C ASN A 126 6.88 14.63 23.35
N ASP A 127 6.05 15.67 23.43
CA ASP A 127 4.66 15.63 22.97
C ASP A 127 4.56 15.43 21.44
N GLN A 128 5.39 16.13 20.67
CA GLN A 128 5.45 15.96 19.21
C GLN A 128 5.90 14.55 18.82
N PHE A 129 6.90 13.99 19.50
CA PHE A 129 7.34 12.61 19.29
C PHE A 129 6.23 11.62 19.64
N ALA A 130 5.58 11.77 20.80
CA ALA A 130 4.50 10.90 21.24
C ALA A 130 3.32 10.92 20.27
N THR A 131 2.93 12.10 19.81
CA THR A 131 1.86 12.29 18.83
C THR A 131 2.20 11.64 17.49
N ALA A 132 3.40 11.89 16.95
CA ALA A 132 3.84 11.30 15.69
C ALA A 132 3.94 9.78 15.77
N ALA A 133 4.54 9.26 16.86
CA ALA A 133 4.68 7.81 17.06
C ALA A 133 3.32 7.13 17.20
N SER A 134 2.40 7.70 17.97
CA SER A 134 1.04 7.16 18.13
C SER A 134 0.28 7.12 16.80
N TRP A 135 0.39 8.18 16.00
CA TRP A 135 -0.19 8.21 14.66
C TRP A 135 0.41 7.13 13.76
N ASN A 136 1.74 7.08 13.67
CA ASN A 136 2.46 6.14 12.81
C ASN A 136 2.19 4.69 13.21
N SER A 137 2.12 4.40 14.51
CA SER A 137 1.78 3.08 15.05
C SER A 137 0.42 2.59 14.56
N ARG A 138 -0.60 3.46 14.60
CA ARG A 138 -1.94 3.11 14.10
C ARG A 138 -1.92 2.77 12.61
N ILE A 139 -1.14 3.49 11.81
CA ILE A 139 -0.98 3.21 10.38
C ILE A 139 -0.27 1.86 10.18
N ASN A 140 0.83 1.62 10.91
CA ASN A 140 1.60 0.38 10.83
C ASN A 140 0.75 -0.84 11.22
N VAL A 141 0.01 -0.78 12.33
CA VAL A 141 -0.91 -1.84 12.78
C VAL A 141 -2.00 -2.09 11.73
N GLY A 142 -2.61 -1.02 11.20
CA GLY A 142 -3.65 -1.13 10.18
C GLY A 142 -3.15 -1.79 8.89
N ARG A 143 -1.92 -1.48 8.47
CA ARG A 143 -1.26 -2.08 7.31
C ARG A 143 -0.89 -3.54 7.55
N GLY A 144 -0.29 -3.84 8.71
CA GLY A 144 0.06 -5.20 9.11
C GLY A 144 -1.16 -6.12 9.19
N ALA A 145 -2.27 -5.65 9.77
CA ALA A 145 -3.51 -6.41 9.85
C ALA A 145 -4.09 -6.76 8.45
N ARG A 146 -4.00 -5.83 7.49
CA ARG A 146 -4.43 -6.08 6.10
C ARG A 146 -3.54 -7.12 5.41
N LEU A 147 -2.22 -7.03 5.57
CA LEU A 147 -1.28 -8.02 5.03
C LEU A 147 -1.50 -9.40 5.64
N HIS A 148 -1.77 -9.46 6.96
CA HIS A 148 -2.10 -10.72 7.62
C HIS A 148 -3.40 -11.34 7.07
N ARG A 149 -4.45 -10.54 6.84
CA ARG A 149 -5.68 -11.02 6.20
C ARG A 149 -5.44 -11.53 4.78
N ALA A 150 -4.56 -10.89 4.02
CA ALA A 150 -4.16 -11.39 2.71
C ALA A 150 -3.48 -12.77 2.84
N LEU A 151 -2.59 -12.96 3.80
CA LEU A 151 -1.96 -14.26 4.03
C LEU A 151 -2.96 -15.35 4.46
N ILE A 152 -3.93 -15.03 5.32
CA ILE A 152 -5.01 -15.96 5.68
C ILE A 152 -5.80 -16.39 4.45
N SER A 153 -6.14 -15.45 3.56
CA SER A 153 -6.86 -15.80 2.33
C SER A 153 -6.04 -16.69 1.39
N ALA A 154 -4.71 -16.50 1.33
CA ALA A 154 -3.82 -17.41 0.60
C ALA A 154 -3.81 -18.81 1.21
N ALA A 155 -3.85 -18.93 2.54
CA ALA A 155 -3.95 -20.22 3.22
C ALA A 155 -5.28 -20.92 2.94
N ILE A 156 -6.40 -20.18 2.91
CA ILE A 156 -7.72 -20.73 2.52
C ILE A 156 -7.69 -21.21 1.07
N ALA A 157 -7.11 -20.41 0.16
CA ALA A 157 -6.95 -20.80 -1.24
C ALA A 157 -6.12 -22.08 -1.38
N ALA A 158 -5.01 -22.19 -0.65
CA ALA A 158 -4.19 -23.41 -0.63
C ALA A 158 -4.98 -24.62 -0.10
N ALA A 159 -5.72 -24.46 0.99
CA ALA A 159 -6.52 -25.53 1.59
C ALA A 159 -7.63 -26.04 0.65
N ALA A 160 -8.24 -25.17 -0.16
CA ALA A 160 -9.23 -25.55 -1.18
C ALA A 160 -8.58 -26.13 -2.45
N LEU A 161 -7.36 -25.68 -2.79
CA LEU A 161 -6.63 -26.18 -3.95
C LEU A 161 -6.15 -27.62 -3.78
N VAL A 162 -5.76 -28.04 -2.57
CA VAL A 162 -5.31 -29.42 -2.28
C VAL A 162 -6.34 -30.49 -2.69
N PRO A 163 -7.60 -30.46 -2.24
CA PRO A 163 -8.59 -31.44 -2.69
C PRO A 163 -8.93 -31.30 -4.17
N SER A 164 -8.90 -30.08 -4.74
CA SER A 164 -9.07 -29.87 -6.18
C SER A 164 -7.99 -30.59 -6.99
N ALA A 165 -6.73 -30.49 -6.55
CA ALA A 165 -5.59 -31.17 -7.15
C ALA A 165 -5.73 -32.69 -7.02
N GLY A 166 -6.18 -33.19 -5.87
CA GLY A 166 -6.48 -34.61 -5.68
C GLY A 166 -7.53 -35.15 -6.65
N LEU A 167 -8.63 -34.40 -6.83
CA LEU A 167 -9.67 -34.73 -7.82
C LEU A 167 -9.15 -34.68 -9.25
N TYR A 168 -8.30 -33.71 -9.57
CA TYR A 168 -7.64 -33.61 -10.87
C TYR A 168 -6.74 -34.80 -11.16
N VAL A 169 -5.85 -35.17 -10.23
CA VAL A 169 -4.96 -36.32 -10.39
C VAL A 169 -5.76 -37.61 -10.51
N TYR A 170 -6.81 -37.79 -9.71
CA TYR A 170 -7.68 -38.96 -9.80
C TYR A 170 -8.41 -39.05 -11.14
N ASN A 171 -8.97 -37.94 -11.63
CA ASN A 171 -9.64 -37.88 -12.93
C ASN A 171 -8.64 -38.20 -14.06
N LYS A 172 -7.44 -37.61 -14.02
CA LYS A 172 -6.39 -37.82 -15.00
C LYS A 172 -5.86 -39.25 -15.01
N ALA A 173 -5.69 -39.87 -13.85
CA ALA A 173 -5.25 -41.27 -13.74
C ALA A 173 -6.32 -42.28 -14.17
N SER A 174 -7.60 -41.91 -14.05
CA SER A 174 -8.73 -42.77 -14.45
C SER A 174 -9.14 -42.58 -15.91
N ALA A 175 -8.68 -41.50 -16.56
CA ALA A 175 -8.93 -41.26 -17.96
C ALA A 175 -8.17 -42.28 -18.82
N THR A 176 -8.91 -43.08 -19.59
CA THR A 176 -8.30 -43.99 -20.57
C THR A 176 -7.72 -43.15 -21.70
N ASP A 177 -6.42 -43.25 -21.94
CA ASP A 177 -5.75 -42.56 -23.05
C ASP A 177 -6.50 -42.87 -24.36
N LYS A 178 -7.11 -41.84 -24.95
CA LYS A 178 -7.67 -41.96 -26.30
C LYS A 178 -6.48 -42.03 -27.27
N ALA A 179 -6.02 -43.24 -27.53
CA ALA A 179 -5.06 -43.51 -28.60
C ALA A 179 -5.69 -43.06 -29.93
N TYR A 180 -5.27 -41.90 -30.43
CA TYR A 180 -5.65 -41.44 -31.76
C TYR A 180 -4.90 -42.30 -32.78
N ASN A 181 -5.58 -43.28 -33.36
CA ASN A 181 -5.09 -43.96 -34.55
C ASN A 181 -5.06 -42.96 -35.71
N VAL A 182 -3.89 -42.42 -36.00
CA VAL A 182 -3.65 -41.65 -37.22
C VAL A 182 -3.72 -42.62 -38.40
N LYS A 183 -4.90 -42.77 -39.00
CA LYS A 183 -5.00 -43.31 -40.36
C LYS A 183 -4.57 -42.20 -41.30
N VAL A 184 -3.34 -42.30 -41.80
CA VAL A 184 -2.90 -41.51 -42.94
C VAL A 184 -3.76 -41.96 -44.12
N LEU A 185 -4.73 -41.12 -44.50
CA LEU A 185 -5.42 -41.27 -45.77
C LEU A 185 -4.44 -40.78 -46.83
N ASP A 186 -3.82 -41.73 -47.53
CA ASP A 186 -3.07 -41.42 -48.75
C ASP A 186 -4.01 -40.72 -49.74
N GLY A 187 -3.63 -39.50 -50.13
CA GLY A 187 -4.14 -38.84 -51.32
C GLY A 187 -5.28 -37.84 -51.12
N GLN A 188 -4.98 -36.70 -50.49
CA GLN A 188 -5.51 -35.39 -50.90
C GLN A 188 -4.51 -34.27 -50.56
N PRO A 189 -4.14 -33.38 -51.51
CA PRO A 189 -3.28 -32.24 -51.23
C PRO A 189 -4.09 -31.13 -50.53
N THR A 190 -3.87 -30.95 -49.23
CA THR A 190 -4.50 -29.87 -48.45
C THR A 190 -3.77 -28.55 -48.70
N ASN A 191 -4.12 -27.87 -49.79
CA ASN A 191 -3.78 -26.48 -50.04
C ASN A 191 -4.76 -25.56 -49.30
N SER A 192 -4.27 -24.83 -48.31
CA SER A 192 -4.31 -23.36 -48.24
C SER A 192 -4.39 -22.84 -46.80
N ILE A 193 -3.34 -22.11 -46.45
CA ILE A 193 -3.24 -21.19 -45.32
C ILE A 193 -4.02 -19.93 -45.71
N GLN A 194 -4.93 -19.44 -44.86
CA GLN A 194 -5.47 -18.09 -44.98
C GLN A 194 -5.03 -17.26 -43.78
N ILE A 195 -4.03 -16.42 -44.04
CA ILE A 195 -3.68 -15.23 -43.27
C ILE A 195 -4.41 -14.07 -43.96
N PHE A 196 -5.21 -13.31 -43.22
CA PHE A 196 -5.59 -11.96 -43.64
C PHE A 196 -5.45 -10.99 -42.48
N ALA A 197 -4.50 -10.08 -42.66
CA ALA A 197 -4.30 -8.87 -41.89
C ALA A 197 -5.35 -7.82 -42.27
N GLU A 198 -5.68 -6.95 -41.31
CA GLU A 198 -6.33 -5.66 -41.54
C GLU A 198 -5.50 -4.80 -42.51
N PRO A 199 -6.14 -3.85 -43.22
CA PRO A 199 -6.04 -2.48 -42.73
C PRO A 199 -7.26 -1.58 -43.03
N ASN A 200 -7.45 -0.58 -42.18
CA ASN A 200 -7.27 0.86 -42.48
C ASN A 200 -8.37 1.82 -41.99
N MET A 201 -7.86 2.97 -41.56
CA MET A 201 -8.43 4.20 -41.03
C MET A 201 -9.72 4.74 -41.67
N SER A 202 -10.47 5.51 -40.86
CA SER A 202 -10.91 6.85 -41.28
C SER A 202 -11.02 7.82 -40.10
N GLN A 203 -10.33 8.94 -40.23
CA GLN A 203 -10.42 10.17 -39.43
C GLN A 203 -11.73 10.91 -39.72
N LYS A 204 -12.29 11.66 -38.74
CA LYS A 204 -12.13 13.13 -38.60
C LYS A 204 -13.09 13.74 -37.55
N SER A 205 -12.53 14.69 -36.78
CA SER A 205 -13.08 16.03 -36.44
C SER A 205 -14.36 16.09 -35.58
N SER A 206 -14.60 16.96 -34.60
CA SER A 206 -13.98 18.18 -34.04
C SER A 206 -14.93 18.65 -32.92
N GLY A 207 -14.43 19.31 -31.87
CA GLY A 207 -15.31 20.02 -30.93
C GLY A 207 -14.63 20.46 -29.64
N GLN A 208 -14.17 21.71 -29.64
CA GLN A 208 -13.44 22.42 -28.59
C GLN A 208 -14.40 23.26 -27.71
N ASN A 209 -13.87 23.77 -26.59
CA ASN A 209 -14.37 24.79 -25.63
C ASN A 209 -14.69 24.17 -24.27
N GLY A 210 -14.20 24.61 -23.10
CA GLY A 210 -13.48 25.80 -22.64
C GLY A 210 -13.85 25.97 -21.14
N PRO A 211 -12.96 26.45 -20.24
CA PRO A 211 -13.14 26.37 -18.79
C PRO A 211 -13.79 27.63 -18.19
N THR A 212 -14.37 27.53 -16.99
CA THR A 212 -14.67 28.71 -16.14
C THR A 212 -14.39 28.47 -14.65
N GLN A 213 -13.90 29.55 -14.04
CA GLN A 213 -13.34 29.76 -12.71
C GLN A 213 -14.39 30.15 -11.65
N ASN A 214 -13.88 30.36 -10.43
CA ASN A 214 -14.35 31.20 -9.30
C ASN A 214 -15.16 30.48 -8.19
N SER A 215 -14.90 30.66 -6.89
CA SER A 215 -14.23 31.77 -6.14
C SER A 215 -13.65 31.27 -4.80
N SER A 216 -12.65 31.98 -4.28
CA SER A 216 -12.06 31.82 -2.92
C SER A 216 -12.79 32.69 -1.85
N PRO A 217 -12.26 32.92 -0.62
CA PRO A 217 -12.92 32.59 0.65
C PRO A 217 -13.37 33.83 1.45
N ASN A 218 -14.14 33.63 2.53
CA ASN A 218 -14.44 34.69 3.49
C ASN A 218 -13.85 34.35 4.86
N GLN A 219 -13.02 35.24 5.38
CA GLN A 219 -12.49 35.25 6.74
C GLN A 219 -12.68 36.68 7.30
N PRO A 220 -13.24 36.83 8.51
CA PRO A 220 -13.09 38.06 9.29
C PRO A 220 -12.04 37.96 10.42
N SER A 221 -11.59 39.15 10.80
CA SER A 221 -10.40 39.61 11.51
C SER A 221 -10.36 39.39 13.04
N PRO A 222 -9.20 39.65 13.71
CA PRO A 222 -8.97 39.37 15.13
C PRO A 222 -9.36 40.52 16.09
N GLN A 223 -9.64 40.15 17.35
CA GLN A 223 -9.86 41.04 18.51
C GLN A 223 -8.76 40.78 19.59
N PRO A 224 -8.64 41.58 20.68
CA PRO A 224 -7.43 42.27 21.13
C PRO A 224 -6.52 41.49 22.09
N SER A 225 -5.29 41.98 22.25
CA SER A 225 -4.15 41.38 22.94
C SER A 225 -4.43 40.90 24.38
N ALA A 226 -4.43 39.57 24.53
CA ALA A 226 -4.33 38.85 25.80
C ALA A 226 -2.93 39.02 26.45
N PRO A 227 -2.77 38.70 27.75
CA PRO A 227 -1.44 38.53 28.38
C PRO A 227 -0.51 37.72 27.48
N ILE A 228 0.79 38.08 27.46
CA ILE A 228 1.79 37.43 26.59
C ILE A 228 1.71 35.92 26.80
N ALA A 229 1.05 35.23 25.87
CA ALA A 229 0.87 33.80 25.94
C ALA A 229 2.19 33.11 25.60
N LYS A 230 2.50 32.00 26.28
CA LYS A 230 3.62 31.15 25.91
C LYS A 230 3.52 30.80 24.42
N PRO A 231 4.59 30.94 23.63
CA PRO A 231 4.53 30.71 22.19
C PRO A 231 4.17 29.26 21.91
N VAL A 232 3.21 29.04 21.02
CA VAL A 232 2.81 27.69 20.57
C VAL A 232 3.84 27.19 19.55
N GLY A 233 4.22 25.91 19.67
CA GLY A 233 5.14 25.25 18.76
C GLY A 233 4.51 24.82 17.43
N PRO A 234 5.30 24.58 16.38
CA PRO A 234 4.79 24.12 15.08
C PRO A 234 4.19 22.70 15.14
N ALA A 235 3.12 22.44 14.40
CA ALA A 235 2.53 21.10 14.35
C ALA A 235 3.39 20.11 13.53
N ASN A 236 3.23 18.81 13.80
CA ASN A 236 3.84 17.75 13.01
C ASN A 236 3.39 17.82 11.56
N GLU A 237 4.29 17.47 10.64
CA GLU A 237 4.03 17.48 9.21
C GLU A 237 3.55 16.10 8.74
N PHE A 238 2.52 16.07 7.90
CA PHE A 238 2.11 14.85 7.22
C PHE A 238 2.91 14.66 5.93
N PHE A 239 3.37 13.44 5.68
CA PHE A 239 4.01 13.09 4.42
C PHE A 239 3.44 11.80 3.85
N LYS A 240 3.24 11.79 2.53
CA LYS A 240 2.83 10.60 1.77
C LYS A 240 4.07 9.86 1.30
N SER A 241 4.03 8.54 1.41
CA SER A 241 5.15 7.64 1.06
C SER A 241 5.54 7.65 -0.43
N THR A 242 4.84 8.37 -1.31
CA THR A 242 5.05 8.35 -2.76
C THR A 242 6.03 9.40 -3.29
N THR A 243 6.69 10.17 -2.43
CA THR A 243 7.71 11.11 -2.91
C THR A 243 9.03 10.35 -3.10
N ILE A 244 9.19 9.73 -4.26
CA ILE A 244 10.53 9.45 -4.80
C ILE A 244 11.22 10.83 -4.85
N PRO A 245 12.39 11.01 -4.23
CA PRO A 245 13.08 12.29 -4.35
C PRO A 245 13.36 12.56 -5.83
N ASP A 246 12.92 13.71 -6.34
CA ASP A 246 13.17 14.24 -7.70
C ASP A 246 14.67 14.34 -8.09
N ARG A 247 15.59 13.87 -7.25
CA ARG A 247 17.04 13.97 -7.41
C ARG A 247 17.70 12.85 -8.21
N LEU A 248 16.96 12.00 -8.91
CA LEU A 248 17.56 11.02 -9.84
C LEU A 248 17.10 11.17 -11.30
N VAL A 249 16.42 12.27 -11.65
CA VAL A 249 16.15 12.64 -13.05
C VAL A 249 16.94 13.89 -13.43
N LYS A 250 18.25 13.88 -13.18
CA LYS A 250 19.18 14.55 -14.10
C LYS A 250 19.87 13.44 -14.88
N LYS A 251 19.24 13.08 -16.01
CA LYS A 251 19.98 12.49 -17.12
C LYS A 251 20.96 13.55 -17.57
N ASP A 252 22.24 13.28 -17.39
CA ASP A 252 23.29 13.92 -18.16
C ASP A 252 22.91 13.79 -19.65
N LYS A 253 22.75 14.94 -20.29
CA LYS A 253 22.74 15.12 -21.73
C LYS A 253 24.00 15.87 -22.09
#